data_AF-A0A564SXM1-F1
#
_entry.id   AF-A0A564SXM1-F1
#
_cell.length_a   1.000
_cell.length_b   1.000
_cell.length_c   1.000
_cell.angle_alpha   90.00
_cell.angle_beta   90.00
_cell.angle_gamma   90.00
#
_symmetry.space_group_name_H-M   'P 1'
#
loop_
_entity.id
_entity.type
_entity.pdbx_description
1 polymer ?
#
loop_
_entity_poly.entity_id
_entity_poly.type
_entity_poly.pdbx_seq_one_letter_code
_entity_poly.pdbx_strand_id
1 'polypeptide(L)'
;MSPPAKTDLPLKGDPWSDSPVETIETIIDVVQLPENEDYPGEDVVEIINMQRETTTVYKLVDGRYMNRTNTVYIYDGKDTWTDTNGVEWNQEVK
;
A
#
# COMPACT_ATOMS: atom_id res chain seq x y z
N MET A 1 58.40 -31.02 5.82
CA MET A 1 57.19 -30.65 5.05
C MET A 1 56.80 -29.26 5.50
N SER A 2 56.76 -28.28 4.60
CA SER A 2 56.37 -26.90 4.90
C SER A 2 54.84 -26.75 4.81
N PRO A 3 54.20 -25.83 5.55
CA PRO A 3 52.77 -25.55 5.39
C PRO A 3 52.51 -24.86 4.03
N PRO A 4 51.29 -24.96 3.48
CA PRO A 4 50.97 -24.31 2.22
C PRO A 4 50.93 -22.78 2.40
N ALA A 5 51.36 -22.06 1.36
CA ALA A 5 51.32 -20.61 1.31
C ALA A 5 49.86 -20.11 1.42
N LYS A 6 49.65 -19.08 2.23
CA LYS A 6 48.37 -18.36 2.32
C LYS A 6 48.21 -17.59 1.01
N THR A 7 47.23 -17.97 0.20
CA THR A 7 46.83 -17.22 -0.98
C THR A 7 46.23 -15.89 -0.53
N ASP A 8 46.97 -14.80 -0.66
CA ASP A 8 46.46 -13.44 -0.49
C ASP A 8 45.60 -13.09 -1.71
N LEU A 9 44.28 -13.10 -1.54
CA LEU A 9 43.35 -12.54 -2.52
C LEU A 9 43.42 -11.01 -2.45
N PRO A 10 43.50 -10.29 -3.58
CA PRO A 10 43.42 -8.84 -3.56
C PRO A 10 42.01 -8.41 -3.14
N LEU A 11 41.89 -7.76 -1.98
CA LEU A 11 40.71 -6.99 -1.60
C LEU A 11 40.68 -5.73 -2.48
N LYS A 12 40.14 -5.88 -3.69
CA LYS A 12 39.82 -4.76 -4.56
C LYS A 12 38.58 -4.08 -3.97
N GLY A 13 38.80 -2.87 -3.45
CA GLY A 13 37.85 -2.16 -2.59
C GLY A 13 36.49 -1.90 -3.22
N ASP A 14 35.45 -2.07 -2.40
CA ASP A 14 34.15 -1.47 -2.61
C ASP A 14 34.16 -0.09 -1.93
N PRO A 15 33.89 1.00 -2.65
CA PRO A 15 33.97 2.35 -2.11
C PRO A 15 32.66 2.67 -1.40
N TRP A 16 32.42 2.07 -0.23
CA TRP A 16 31.43 2.61 0.69
C TRP A 16 32.03 3.78 1.44
N SER A 17 32.07 4.92 0.74
CA SER A 17 32.36 6.21 1.34
C SER A 17 31.11 6.65 2.12
N ASP A 18 31.25 6.68 3.44
CA ASP A 18 30.67 7.64 4.38
C ASP A 18 29.25 8.18 4.13
N SER A 19 28.26 7.45 4.65
CA SER A 19 27.15 7.95 5.49
C SER A 19 25.85 7.16 5.23
N PRO A 20 25.20 6.59 6.26
CA PRO A 20 23.92 5.88 6.07
C PRO A 20 22.78 6.80 5.63
N VAL A 21 22.94 8.12 5.70
CA VAL A 21 21.90 9.11 5.38
C VAL A 21 21.69 9.26 3.86
N GLU A 22 22.75 9.34 3.05
CA GLU A 22 22.63 9.50 1.59
C GLU A 22 22.10 8.23 0.90
N THR A 23 22.41 7.05 1.46
CA THR A 23 21.83 5.78 1.00
C THR A 23 20.31 5.76 1.23
N ILE A 24 19.82 6.35 2.32
CA ILE A 24 18.37 6.42 2.60
C ILE A 24 17.68 7.37 1.61
N GLU A 25 18.27 8.51 1.27
CA GLU A 25 17.68 9.43 0.29
C GLU A 25 17.60 8.80 -1.11
N THR A 26 18.64 8.08 -1.53
CA THR A 26 18.63 7.33 -2.81
C THR A 26 17.58 6.21 -2.82
N ILE A 27 17.35 5.56 -1.68
CA ILE A 27 16.33 4.51 -1.56
C ILE A 27 14.93 5.10 -1.64
N ILE A 28 14.67 6.30 -1.08
CA ILE A 28 13.36 6.96 -1.16
C ILE A 28 13.05 7.39 -2.61
N ASP A 29 14.05 7.78 -3.40
CA ASP A 29 13.86 8.15 -4.80
C ASP A 29 13.58 6.93 -5.71
N VAL A 30 14.13 5.76 -5.35
CA VAL A 30 13.90 4.47 -6.04
C VAL A 30 12.60 3.79 -5.59
N VAL A 31 12.26 3.90 -4.30
CA VAL A 31 11.03 3.39 -3.72
C VAL A 31 10.03 4.53 -3.71
N GLN A 32 9.31 4.70 -4.81
CA GLN A 32 8.11 5.55 -4.86
C GLN A 32 7.09 5.03 -3.84
N LEU A 33 7.25 5.41 -2.57
CA LEU A 33 6.21 5.28 -1.58
C LEU A 33 5.09 6.20 -2.06
N PRO A 34 3.86 5.69 -2.30
CA PRO A 34 2.78 6.55 -2.73
C PRO A 34 2.61 7.64 -1.68
N GLU A 35 2.95 8.86 -2.07
CA GLU A 35 2.76 10.06 -1.29
C GLU A 35 1.27 10.19 -1.06
N ASN A 36 0.80 9.87 0.17
CA ASN A 36 -0.61 9.81 0.62
C ASN A 36 -1.57 10.33 -0.46
N GLU A 37 -1.91 9.48 -1.42
CA GLU A 37 -2.74 9.92 -2.55
C GLU A 37 -4.06 10.38 -1.93
N ASP A 38 -4.46 11.63 -2.22
CA ASP A 38 -5.75 12.17 -1.79
C ASP A 38 -6.83 11.48 -2.62
N TYR A 39 -7.09 10.22 -2.30
CA TYR A 39 -8.13 9.45 -2.94
C TYR A 39 -9.46 10.16 -2.70
N PRO A 40 -10.36 10.25 -3.68
CA PRO A 40 -11.66 10.87 -3.48
C PRO A 40 -12.51 10.04 -2.51
N GLY A 41 -13.60 10.65 -2.02
CA GLY A 41 -14.59 10.00 -1.16
C GLY A 41 -14.41 10.26 0.34
N GLU A 42 -15.53 10.22 1.06
CA GLU A 42 -15.57 10.43 2.51
C GLU A 42 -14.92 9.27 3.27
N ASP A 43 -14.38 9.54 4.47
CA ASP A 43 -13.71 8.52 5.27
C ASP A 43 -14.65 7.42 5.79
N VAL A 44 -15.93 7.74 5.97
CA VAL A 44 -16.94 6.81 6.48
C VAL A 44 -18.23 6.97 5.69
N VAL A 45 -18.70 5.89 5.07
CA VAL A 45 -19.90 5.92 4.22
C VAL A 45 -20.82 4.76 4.58
N GLU A 46 -22.12 5.03 4.58
CA GLU A 46 -23.17 4.01 4.65
C GLU A 46 -23.60 3.66 3.23
N ILE A 47 -23.50 2.38 2.86
CA ILE A 47 -23.76 1.89 1.51
C ILE A 47 -24.86 0.83 1.54
N ILE A 48 -25.64 0.78 0.47
CA ILE A 48 -26.79 -0.12 0.29
C ILE A 48 -26.70 -0.87 -1.05
N ASN A 49 -27.00 -2.16 -1.04
CA ASN A 49 -27.09 -2.95 -2.27
C ASN A 49 -28.53 -3.06 -2.80
N MET A 50 -28.70 -3.67 -3.98
CA MET A 50 -30.03 -3.89 -4.57
C MET A 50 -30.96 -4.77 -3.72
N GLN A 51 -30.41 -5.57 -2.81
CA GLN A 51 -31.18 -6.41 -1.88
C GLN A 51 -31.59 -5.66 -0.61
N ARG A 52 -31.30 -4.36 -0.53
CA ARG A 52 -31.52 -3.48 0.63
C ARG A 52 -30.73 -3.87 1.87
N GLU A 53 -29.63 -4.59 1.69
CA GLU A 53 -28.66 -4.79 2.75
C GLU A 53 -27.83 -3.50 2.88
N THR A 54 -27.61 -3.06 4.11
CA THR A 54 -26.79 -1.88 4.40
C THR A 54 -25.53 -2.27 5.15
N THR A 55 -24.45 -1.54 4.91
CA THR A 55 -23.22 -1.67 5.68
C THR A 55 -22.50 -0.34 5.77
N THR A 56 -21.72 -0.15 6.83
CA THR A 56 -20.84 1.01 6.98
C THR A 56 -19.43 0.61 6.58
N VAL A 57 -18.84 1.40 5.70
CA VAL A 57 -17.46 1.22 5.22
C VAL A 57 -16.57 2.37 5.64
N TYR A 58 -15.31 2.06 5.89
CA TYR A 58 -14.27 2.98 6.33
C TYR A 58 -13.15 3.01 5.29
N LYS A 59 -12.71 4.21 4.90
CA LYS A 59 -11.65 4.42 3.92
C LYS A 59 -10.29 4.05 4.52
N LEU A 60 -9.52 3.30 3.75
CA LEU A 60 -8.14 2.93 4.04
C LEU A 60 -7.17 3.92 3.40
N VAL A 61 -5.92 3.88 3.85
CA VAL A 61 -4.83 4.73 3.34
C VAL A 61 -4.55 4.53 1.85
N ASP A 62 -4.94 3.38 1.29
CA ASP A 62 -4.76 3.03 -0.12
C ASP A 62 -6.03 3.29 -0.96
N GLY A 63 -6.98 4.06 -0.44
CA GLY A 63 -8.20 4.47 -1.14
C GLY A 63 -9.29 3.41 -1.19
N ARG A 64 -9.01 2.16 -0.77
CA ARG A 64 -10.02 1.12 -0.64
C ARG A 64 -10.90 1.36 0.57
N TYR A 65 -12.03 0.69 0.61
CA TYR A 65 -12.97 0.74 1.72
C TYR A 65 -13.08 -0.61 2.40
N MET A 66 -13.29 -0.63 3.71
CA MET A 66 -13.43 -1.85 4.48
C MET A 66 -14.56 -1.71 5.50
N ASN A 67 -15.39 -2.74 5.66
CA ASN A 67 -16.39 -2.76 6.72
C ASN A 67 -15.85 -3.40 8.01
N ARG A 68 -16.64 -3.39 9.08
CA ARG A 68 -16.27 -3.99 10.39
C ARG A 68 -15.96 -5.49 10.35
N THR A 69 -16.36 -6.21 9.31
CA THR A 69 -16.11 -7.64 9.12
C THR A 69 -14.94 -7.92 8.18
N ASN A 70 -14.14 -6.91 7.87
CA ASN A 70 -12.98 -6.97 6.98
C ASN A 70 -13.30 -7.32 5.52
N THR A 71 -14.54 -7.11 5.07
CA THR A 71 -14.87 -7.14 3.64
C THR A 71 -14.30 -5.88 3.00
N VAL A 72 -13.54 -6.05 1.92
CA VAL A 72 -12.95 -4.95 1.15
C VAL A 72 -13.88 -4.56 0.01
N TYR A 73 -13.95 -3.27 -0.25
CA TYR A 73 -14.74 -2.65 -1.29
C TYR A 73 -13.86 -1.72 -2.14
N ILE A 74 -14.05 -1.79 -3.46
CA ILE A 74 -13.39 -0.90 -4.42
C ILE A 74 -14.34 0.23 -4.76
N TYR A 75 -13.91 1.46 -4.52
CA TYR A 75 -14.68 2.65 -4.84
C TYR A 75 -14.40 3.09 -6.28
N ASP A 76 -15.44 3.45 -7.02
CA ASP A 76 -15.34 3.93 -8.40
C ASP A 76 -14.88 5.40 -8.50
N GLY A 77 -14.75 6.09 -7.36
CA GLY A 77 -14.40 7.50 -7.28
C GLY A 77 -15.59 8.45 -7.31
N LYS A 78 -16.83 7.93 -7.34
CA LYS A 78 -18.06 8.73 -7.44
C LYS A 78 -19.10 8.36 -6.40
N ASP A 79 -19.76 7.22 -6.53
CA ASP A 79 -20.88 6.83 -5.65
C ASP A 79 -21.13 5.32 -5.55
N THR A 80 -20.23 4.50 -6.13
CA THR A 80 -20.39 3.05 -6.17
C THR A 80 -19.20 2.33 -5.57
N TRP A 81 -19.49 1.31 -4.77
CA TRP A 81 -18.55 0.39 -4.17
C TRP A 81 -18.82 -1.02 -4.68
N THR A 82 -17.77 -1.73 -5.06
CA THR A 82 -17.87 -3.15 -5.45
C THR A 82 -17.17 -4.03 -4.42
N ASP A 83 -17.89 -5.00 -3.87
CA ASP A 83 -17.31 -5.94 -2.90
C ASP A 83 -16.46 -7.04 -3.56
N THR A 84 -15.83 -7.87 -2.74
CA THR A 84 -14.98 -8.99 -3.21
C THR A 84 -15.73 -10.06 -4.02
N ASN A 85 -17.06 -10.08 -3.97
CA ASN A 85 -17.91 -10.98 -4.76
C ASN A 85 -18.41 -10.32 -6.05
N GLY A 86 -18.06 -9.06 -6.31
CA GLY A 86 -18.52 -8.30 -7.47
C GLY A 86 -19.91 -7.69 -7.31
N VAL A 87 -20.48 -7.69 -6.10
CA VAL A 87 -21.77 -7.05 -5.85
C VAL A 87 -21.56 -5.54 -5.77
N GLU A 88 -22.43 -4.79 -6.44
CA GLU A 88 -22.46 -3.34 -6.41
C GLU A 88 -23.28 -2.82 -5.22
N TRP A 89 -22.72 -1.81 -4.58
CA TRP A 89 -23.27 -1.08 -3.45
C TRP A 89 -23.22 0.41 -3.78
N ASN A 90 -24.26 1.15 -3.43
CA ASN A 90 -24.34 2.59 -3.68
C ASN A 90 -24.44 3.34 -2.36
N GLN A 91 -24.04 4.61 -2.32
CA GLN A 91 -24.22 5.45 -1.14
C GLN A 91 -25.70 5.51 -0.75
N GLU A 92 -26.02 5.28 0.53
CA GLU A 92 -27.38 5.43 1.02
C GLU A 92 -27.75 6.91 1.11
N VAL A 93 -28.73 7.32 0.30
CA VAL A 93 -29.27 8.68 0.35
C VAL A 93 -30.25 8.79 1.51
N LYS A 94 -29.94 9.64 2.48
CA LYS A 94 -30.76 9.91 3.67
C LYS A 94 -31.91 10.88 3.38
#